data_AF-A0A8T2IZM0-F1
#
_entry.id   AF-A0A8T2IZM0-F1
#
_cell.length_a   1.000
_cell.length_b   1.000
_cell.length_c   1.000
_cell.angle_alpha   90.00
_cell.angle_beta   90.00
_cell.angle_gamma   90.00
#
_symmetry.space_group_name_H-M   'P 1'
#
loop_
_entity.id
_entity.type
_entity.pdbx_description
1 polymer ?
#
loop_
_entity_poly.entity_id
_entity_poly.type
_entity_poly.pdbx_seq_one_letter_code
_entity_poly.pdbx_strand_id
1 'polypeptide(L)'
;MVWPIPVWNAGLNGITNPISSTNALRRFFLVDGISGRIGNISNPPTYITVATSLTLSVYVTTGATWDQPPFQLTIQYQRIPSISRTAQVSFAVTYSQSQGTYKRDTDIALAILGSLAGLYAILETSSWIRRSGQQNIGIMVIIKFLAFLSGCLANTFFLITLGTAIYWLIAFKGQSSAVHVTLPPAGGQVETDFIIYLSVAFALKTLELIHLLVTQLTVSIFLIDWEKTKEKIISGLQEKSHASIWRTILVANEWNEIQTVRKISPMFQLFSVLLLLEVVGLKNIATKDLSLNLNPPIGTYLAPWSIILRYGIAASMWLAVGILQVLFFIVIYERFFEDKVRQFTDLCSLSNVSVFILTHRCYGYYIHGRSVHGQADVSMETMLINLKKEEENLCPLRGLEPSSDIQTFEVLLSDRVRDQYEKIIEPLYEAPRGHRKMNENNSLMQQRIKTYHTINRFLSSFLDHVYREMDYIVKDKLFLEHILNMEFQQPVERTFFFNDDSARFSRSLFYSNELVLLLFDTLLFCIIDLGTQNFMLATIITYIVQKLVEILRYHIGRKNVSRQTMVEENFLI
;
A
#
# COMPACT_ATOMS: atom_id res chain seq x y z
N MET A 1 -21.92 -47.26 -16.43
CA MET A 1 -23.27 -46.87 -16.87
C MET A 1 -23.09 -45.71 -17.86
N VAL A 2 -23.45 -45.89 -19.14
CA VAL A 2 -23.29 -44.83 -20.15
C VAL A 2 -24.51 -43.93 -20.05
N TRP A 3 -24.32 -42.68 -19.63
CA TRP A 3 -25.41 -41.71 -19.62
C TRP A 3 -25.79 -41.36 -21.06
N PRO A 4 -27.07 -41.49 -21.46
CA PRO A 4 -27.51 -40.96 -22.74
C PRO A 4 -27.36 -39.43 -22.71
N ILE A 5 -26.80 -38.83 -23.76
CA ILE A 5 -26.65 -37.37 -23.86
C ILE A 5 -28.02 -36.79 -24.25
N PRO A 6 -28.74 -36.07 -23.38
CA PRO A 6 -29.97 -35.40 -23.74
C PRO A 6 -29.69 -34.31 -24.78
N VAL A 7 -30.51 -34.29 -25.83
CA VAL A 7 -30.42 -33.31 -26.92
C VAL A 7 -31.56 -32.31 -26.83
N TRP A 8 -31.22 -31.03 -26.81
CA TRP A 8 -32.17 -29.92 -26.76
C TRP A 8 -32.18 -29.18 -28.10
N ASN A 9 -33.37 -28.92 -28.65
CA ASN A 9 -33.53 -28.09 -29.85
C ASN A 9 -34.05 -26.70 -29.46
N ALA A 10 -33.22 -25.68 -29.63
CA ALA A 10 -33.54 -24.30 -29.27
C ALA A 10 -34.77 -23.75 -30.02
N GLY A 11 -35.07 -24.26 -31.23
CA GLY A 11 -36.19 -23.81 -32.05
C GLY A 11 -37.54 -24.46 -31.75
N LEU A 12 -37.58 -25.58 -31.02
CA LEU A 12 -38.82 -26.32 -30.73
C LEU A 12 -39.47 -25.94 -29.39
N ASN A 13 -38.68 -25.55 -28.39
CA ASN A 13 -39.16 -25.54 -27.00
C ASN A 13 -39.38 -24.15 -26.38
N GLY A 14 -39.10 -23.05 -27.09
CA GLY A 14 -39.20 -21.70 -26.51
C GLY A 14 -38.24 -21.49 -25.32
N ILE A 15 -38.21 -20.26 -24.79
CA ILE A 15 -37.21 -19.80 -23.78
C ILE A 15 -37.60 -20.22 -22.34
N THR A 16 -38.23 -21.39 -22.13
CA THR A 16 -38.58 -21.85 -20.78
C THR A 16 -37.59 -22.90 -20.25
N ASN A 17 -37.35 -22.82 -18.94
CA ASN A 17 -36.25 -23.47 -18.22
C ASN A 17 -35.93 -24.91 -18.67
N PRO A 18 -34.66 -25.21 -19.01
CA PRO A 18 -34.23 -26.46 -19.65
C PRO A 18 -34.14 -27.68 -18.71
N ILE A 19 -34.71 -27.60 -17.50
CA ILE A 19 -34.45 -28.56 -16.41
C ILE A 19 -35.61 -29.56 -16.20
N SER A 20 -36.75 -29.39 -16.88
CA SER A 20 -37.78 -30.45 -16.92
C SER A 20 -37.41 -31.50 -17.98
N SER A 21 -37.11 -32.70 -17.51
CA SER A 21 -36.66 -33.89 -18.26
C SER A 21 -37.62 -34.40 -19.34
N THR A 22 -38.75 -33.72 -19.60
CA THR A 22 -39.83 -34.22 -20.47
C THR A 22 -39.64 -33.93 -21.96
N ASN A 23 -38.79 -32.97 -22.35
CA ASN A 23 -38.67 -32.53 -23.75
C ASN A 23 -37.28 -32.78 -24.38
N ALA A 24 -36.43 -33.60 -23.75
CA ALA A 24 -35.12 -33.95 -24.28
C ALA A 24 -35.20 -35.02 -25.39
N LEU A 25 -34.60 -34.75 -26.54
CA LEU A 25 -34.49 -35.67 -27.66
C LEU A 25 -33.31 -36.63 -27.47
N ARG A 26 -33.39 -37.82 -28.09
CA ARG A 26 -32.29 -38.81 -28.11
C ARG A 26 -31.48 -38.82 -29.40
N ARG A 27 -32.01 -38.21 -30.46
CA ARG A 27 -31.44 -38.21 -31.81
C ARG A 27 -31.51 -36.81 -32.38
N PHE A 28 -30.52 -36.49 -33.19
CA PHE A 28 -30.46 -35.27 -33.97
C PHE A 28 -29.87 -35.57 -35.33
N PHE A 29 -30.02 -34.63 -36.26
CA PHE A 29 -29.43 -34.71 -37.57
C PHE A 29 -28.57 -33.46 -37.80
N LEU A 30 -27.55 -33.55 -38.64
CA LEU A 30 -26.75 -32.38 -39.02
C LEU A 30 -27.34 -31.67 -40.23
N VAL A 31 -27.90 -32.44 -41.17
CA VAL A 31 -28.52 -31.93 -42.40
C VAL A 31 -29.76 -32.75 -42.69
N ASP A 32 -30.88 -32.07 -42.91
CA ASP A 32 -32.13 -32.66 -43.39
C ASP A 32 -32.56 -31.95 -44.68
N GLY A 33 -32.44 -32.71 -45.78
CA GLY A 33 -32.93 -32.32 -47.11
C GLY A 33 -34.12 -33.17 -47.57
N ILE A 34 -34.72 -33.96 -46.69
CA ILE A 34 -35.90 -34.79 -46.99
C ILE A 34 -37.16 -34.00 -46.67
N SER A 35 -37.24 -33.35 -45.51
CA SER A 35 -38.41 -32.58 -45.09
C SER A 35 -38.74 -31.39 -45.99
N GLY A 36 -37.76 -30.90 -46.76
CA GLY A 36 -37.96 -29.83 -47.74
C GLY A 36 -38.40 -30.28 -49.13
N ARG A 37 -38.55 -31.58 -49.39
CA ARG A 37 -39.00 -32.11 -50.70
C ARG A 37 -40.52 -32.17 -50.71
N ILE A 38 -41.13 -31.61 -51.76
CA ILE A 38 -42.59 -31.60 -51.94
C ILE A 38 -42.95 -32.54 -53.09
N GLY A 39 -43.93 -33.41 -52.87
CA GLY A 39 -44.46 -34.35 -53.87
C GLY A 39 -43.69 -35.67 -53.98
N ASN A 40 -42.49 -35.65 -54.58
CA ASN A 40 -41.68 -36.86 -54.81
C ASN A 40 -40.31 -36.72 -54.12
N ILE A 41 -39.82 -37.84 -53.56
CA ILE A 41 -38.50 -37.95 -52.94
C ILE A 41 -37.39 -37.63 -53.96
N SER A 42 -37.62 -37.79 -55.27
CA SER A 42 -36.61 -37.48 -56.30
C SER A 42 -36.47 -35.97 -56.62
N ASN A 43 -37.38 -35.12 -56.12
CA ASN A 43 -37.35 -33.68 -56.38
C ASN A 43 -36.26 -32.98 -55.55
N PRO A 44 -35.65 -31.88 -56.07
CA PRO A 44 -34.76 -31.06 -55.27
C PRO A 44 -35.53 -30.43 -54.09
N PRO A 45 -34.93 -30.36 -52.89
CA PRO A 45 -35.58 -29.76 -51.73
C PRO A 45 -35.74 -28.24 -51.90
N THR A 46 -36.92 -27.73 -51.52
CA THR A 46 -37.21 -26.29 -51.46
C THR A 46 -36.45 -25.56 -50.35
N TYR A 47 -36.14 -26.28 -49.27
CA TYR A 47 -35.27 -25.81 -48.20
C TYR A 47 -34.49 -26.99 -47.60
N ILE A 48 -33.29 -26.72 -47.11
CA ILE A 48 -32.48 -27.68 -46.35
C ILE A 48 -32.39 -27.18 -44.91
N THR A 49 -32.68 -28.04 -43.95
CA THR A 49 -32.50 -27.71 -42.53
C THR A 49 -31.10 -28.18 -42.10
N VAL A 50 -30.26 -27.26 -41.66
CA VAL A 50 -28.87 -27.56 -41.23
C VAL A 50 -28.71 -27.17 -39.76
N ALA A 51 -27.99 -27.99 -38.99
CA ALA A 51 -27.55 -27.66 -37.65
C ALA A 51 -26.41 -26.64 -37.74
N THR A 52 -26.66 -25.41 -37.30
CA THR A 52 -25.70 -24.30 -37.41
C THR A 52 -24.88 -24.07 -36.15
N SER A 53 -25.46 -24.38 -34.98
CA SER A 53 -24.77 -24.31 -33.70
C SER A 53 -25.03 -25.58 -32.89
N LEU A 54 -23.94 -26.20 -32.44
CA LEU A 54 -23.92 -27.38 -31.58
C LEU A 54 -23.11 -27.03 -30.33
N THR A 55 -23.77 -26.98 -29.18
CA THR A 55 -23.11 -26.67 -27.89
C THR A 55 -23.25 -27.85 -26.95
N LEU A 56 -22.13 -28.48 -26.60
CA LEU A 56 -22.06 -29.52 -25.57
C LEU A 56 -21.76 -28.87 -24.22
N SER A 57 -22.77 -28.74 -23.37
CA SER A 57 -22.63 -28.30 -21.99
C SER A 57 -22.28 -29.49 -21.10
N VAL A 58 -21.16 -29.38 -20.38
CA VAL A 58 -20.70 -30.33 -19.38
C VAL A 58 -20.89 -29.72 -18.00
N TYR A 59 -21.68 -30.37 -17.15
CA TYR A 59 -21.92 -29.97 -15.77
C TYR A 59 -20.99 -30.75 -14.84
N VAL A 60 -20.04 -30.06 -14.22
CA VAL A 60 -19.10 -30.66 -13.26
C VAL A 60 -19.78 -30.70 -11.89
N THR A 61 -20.16 -31.90 -11.43
CA THR A 61 -20.80 -32.10 -10.13
C THR A 61 -19.77 -32.27 -9.02
N THR A 62 -19.89 -31.50 -7.94
CA THR A 62 -18.99 -31.56 -6.76
C THR A 62 -19.48 -32.53 -5.67
N GLY A 63 -20.49 -33.35 -5.94
CA GLY A 63 -21.06 -34.31 -4.98
C GLY A 63 -21.63 -35.56 -5.64
N ALA A 64 -22.00 -36.55 -4.82
CA ALA A 64 -22.54 -37.85 -5.23
C ALA A 64 -24.01 -37.81 -5.69
N THR A 65 -24.48 -36.67 -6.20
CA THR A 65 -25.84 -36.53 -6.71
C THR A 65 -25.88 -37.00 -8.17
N TRP A 66 -26.29 -38.24 -8.36
CA TRP A 66 -26.47 -38.90 -9.66
C TRP A 66 -27.76 -38.48 -10.39
N ASP A 67 -28.46 -37.44 -9.91
CA ASP A 67 -29.83 -37.13 -10.35
C ASP A 67 -29.89 -36.26 -11.62
N GLN A 68 -28.76 -35.71 -12.10
CA GLN A 68 -28.71 -34.89 -13.31
C GLN A 68 -27.68 -35.43 -14.30
N PRO A 69 -28.03 -35.55 -15.60
CA PRO A 69 -27.07 -35.98 -16.62
C PRO A 69 -25.95 -34.92 -16.70
N PRO A 70 -24.67 -35.32 -16.58
CA PRO A 70 -23.54 -34.38 -16.58
C PRO A 70 -23.28 -33.75 -17.95
N PHE A 71 -24.05 -34.11 -18.98
CA PHE A 71 -23.90 -33.64 -20.35
C PHE A 71 -25.24 -33.18 -20.91
N GLN A 72 -25.23 -32.10 -21.68
CA GLN A 72 -26.39 -31.62 -22.44
C GLN A 72 -25.92 -31.11 -23.80
N LEU A 73 -26.51 -31.62 -24.88
CA LEU A 73 -26.24 -31.14 -26.24
C LEU A 73 -27.35 -30.21 -26.69
N THR A 74 -27.06 -28.93 -26.85
CA THR A 74 -27.98 -27.94 -27.41
C THR A 74 -27.71 -27.74 -28.89
N ILE A 75 -28.75 -27.84 -29.71
CA ILE A 75 -28.67 -27.73 -31.17
C ILE A 75 -29.60 -26.61 -31.65
N GLN A 76 -29.07 -25.78 -32.53
CA GLN A 76 -29.82 -24.77 -33.26
C GLN A 76 -29.86 -25.13 -34.74
N TYR A 77 -31.06 -25.18 -35.30
CA TYR A 77 -31.29 -25.45 -36.71
C TYR A 77 -31.63 -24.18 -37.47
N GLN A 78 -31.15 -24.08 -38.71
CA GLN A 78 -31.52 -23.03 -39.65
C GLN A 78 -32.01 -23.65 -40.96
N ARG A 79 -33.07 -23.08 -41.54
CA ARG A 79 -33.59 -23.47 -42.85
C ARG A 79 -32.94 -22.61 -43.94
N ILE A 80 -32.29 -23.24 -44.91
CA ILE A 80 -31.58 -22.59 -46.01
C ILE A 80 -32.34 -22.88 -47.31
N PRO A 81 -32.77 -21.86 -48.08
CA PRO A 81 -33.62 -22.04 -49.26
C PRO A 81 -32.87 -22.45 -50.55
N SER A 82 -31.53 -22.55 -50.54
CA SER A 82 -30.75 -22.88 -51.73
C SER A 82 -29.64 -23.91 -51.47
N ILE A 83 -29.49 -24.86 -52.39
CA ILE A 83 -28.57 -26.02 -52.31
C ILE A 83 -27.08 -25.62 -52.46
N SER A 84 -26.79 -24.38 -52.90
CA SER A 84 -25.47 -23.93 -53.34
C SER A 84 -24.71 -23.03 -52.34
N ARG A 85 -24.98 -23.14 -51.02
CA ARG A 85 -24.24 -22.38 -50.00
C ARG A 85 -23.53 -23.28 -49.01
N THR A 86 -22.24 -23.02 -48.80
CA THR A 86 -21.50 -23.48 -47.62
C THR A 86 -22.14 -22.86 -46.38
N ALA A 87 -22.58 -23.71 -45.45
CA ALA A 87 -23.10 -23.27 -44.15
C ALA A 87 -21.96 -23.26 -43.12
N GLN A 88 -21.78 -22.15 -42.42
CA GLN A 88 -20.86 -22.09 -41.30
C GLN A 88 -21.50 -22.80 -40.11
N VAL A 89 -20.87 -23.89 -39.66
CA VAL A 89 -21.29 -24.64 -38.48
C VAL A 89 -20.34 -24.31 -37.34
N SER A 90 -20.89 -24.04 -36.17
CA SER A 90 -20.14 -23.83 -34.93
C SER A 90 -20.36 -25.01 -33.99
N PHE A 91 -19.27 -25.53 -33.44
CA PHE A 91 -19.29 -26.52 -32.36
C PHE A 91 -18.54 -25.93 -31.16
N ALA A 92 -19.18 -25.96 -30.00
CA ALA A 92 -18.60 -25.46 -28.76
C ALA A 92 -18.80 -26.48 -27.63
N VAL A 93 -17.82 -26.57 -26.74
CA VAL A 93 -17.93 -27.34 -25.49
C VAL A 93 -17.83 -26.35 -24.34
N THR A 94 -18.83 -26.33 -23.47
CA THR A 94 -18.91 -25.41 -22.34
C THR A 94 -18.88 -26.21 -21.05
N TYR A 95 -17.91 -25.92 -20.18
CA TYR A 95 -17.86 -26.50 -18.85
C TYR A 95 -18.52 -25.54 -17.87
N SER A 96 -19.40 -26.05 -17.02
CA SER A 96 -20.09 -25.25 -16.02
C SER A 96 -20.15 -26.00 -14.68
N GLN A 97 -20.10 -25.22 -13.61
CA GLN A 97 -20.11 -25.71 -12.24
C GLN A 97 -20.97 -24.77 -11.41
N SER A 98 -21.64 -25.32 -10.39
CA SER A 98 -22.40 -24.48 -9.46
C SER A 98 -21.47 -23.54 -8.71
N GLN A 99 -21.77 -22.23 -8.77
CA GLN A 99 -20.98 -21.18 -8.13
C GLN A 99 -21.46 -20.84 -6.72
N GLY A 100 -22.54 -21.48 -6.25
CA GLY A 100 -23.15 -21.17 -4.95
C GLY A 100 -22.18 -21.39 -3.79
N THR A 101 -21.38 -22.45 -3.83
CA THR A 101 -20.35 -22.73 -2.82
C THR A 101 -19.30 -21.62 -2.79
N TYR A 102 -18.78 -21.22 -3.95
CA TYR A 102 -17.80 -20.15 -4.03
C TYR A 102 -18.34 -18.83 -3.47
N LYS A 103 -19.54 -18.43 -3.89
CA LYS A 103 -20.17 -17.20 -3.41
C LYS A 103 -20.34 -17.20 -1.90
N ARG A 104 -20.83 -18.32 -1.35
CA ARG A 104 -20.97 -18.49 0.11
C ARG A 104 -19.63 -18.36 0.83
N ASP A 105 -18.59 -19.00 0.32
CA ASP A 105 -17.27 -19.00 0.97
C ASP A 105 -16.62 -17.60 0.90
N THR A 106 -16.81 -16.86 -0.19
CA THR A 106 -16.40 -15.44 -0.27
C THR A 106 -17.20 -14.54 0.66
N ASP A 107 -18.51 -14.76 0.78
CA ASP A 107 -19.37 -13.98 1.68
C ASP A 107 -18.95 -14.20 3.14
N ILE A 108 -18.62 -15.45 3.52
CA ILE A 108 -18.09 -15.80 4.84
C ILE A 108 -16.75 -15.10 5.09
N ALA A 109 -15.82 -15.17 4.13
CA ALA A 109 -14.52 -14.52 4.24
C ALA A 109 -14.64 -13.00 4.40
N LEU A 110 -15.52 -12.37 3.63
CA LEU A 110 -15.80 -10.94 3.71
C LEU A 110 -16.40 -10.56 5.07
N ALA A 111 -17.35 -11.35 5.59
CA ALA A 111 -17.96 -11.10 6.88
C ALA A 111 -16.94 -11.20 8.03
N ILE A 112 -16.12 -12.25 8.05
CA ILE A 112 -15.13 -12.48 9.12
C ILE A 112 -14.01 -11.44 9.06
N LEU A 113 -13.34 -11.31 7.91
CA LEU A 113 -12.20 -10.40 7.77
C LEU A 113 -12.65 -8.94 7.82
N GLY A 114 -13.83 -8.62 7.27
CA GLY A 114 -14.41 -7.28 7.37
C GLY A 114 -14.75 -6.88 8.80
N SER A 115 -15.26 -7.82 9.62
CA SER A 115 -15.50 -7.58 11.04
C SER A 115 -14.20 -7.36 11.82
N LEU A 116 -13.16 -8.15 11.55
CA LEU A 116 -11.84 -7.97 12.14
C LEU A 116 -11.21 -6.64 11.73
N ALA A 117 -11.35 -6.24 10.46
CA ALA A 117 -10.91 -4.95 9.94
C ALA A 117 -11.62 -3.78 10.65
N GLY A 118 -12.93 -3.90 10.89
CA GLY A 118 -13.69 -2.92 11.65
C GLY A 118 -13.20 -2.79 13.09
N LEU A 119 -12.97 -3.90 13.79
CA LEU A 119 -12.43 -3.91 15.15
C LEU A 119 -11.02 -3.29 15.20
N TYR A 120 -10.16 -3.64 14.26
CA TYR A 120 -8.81 -3.11 14.19
C TYR A 120 -8.82 -1.59 13.90
N ALA A 121 -9.70 -1.10 13.01
CA ALA A 121 -9.88 0.34 12.77
C ALA A 121 -10.37 1.11 14.00
N ILE A 122 -11.23 0.50 14.84
CA ILE A 122 -11.63 1.08 16.14
C ILE A 122 -10.43 1.19 17.07
N LEU A 123 -9.60 0.15 17.15
CA LEU A 123 -8.38 0.14 17.97
C LEU A 123 -7.38 1.21 17.51
N GLU A 124 -7.14 1.34 16.21
CA GLU A 124 -6.28 2.39 15.64
C GLU A 124 -6.82 3.79 15.93
N THR A 125 -8.14 3.99 15.77
CA THR A 125 -8.79 5.26 16.11
C THR A 125 -8.65 5.59 17.59
N SER A 126 -8.84 4.59 18.45
CA SER A 126 -8.66 4.73 19.90
C SER A 126 -7.22 5.13 20.24
N SER A 127 -6.23 4.51 19.58
CA SER A 127 -4.81 4.90 19.72
C SER A 127 -4.56 6.32 19.24
N TRP A 128 -5.17 6.72 18.12
CA TRP A 128 -5.04 8.09 17.59
C TRP A 128 -5.66 9.15 18.53
N ILE A 129 -6.81 8.85 19.15
CA ILE A 129 -7.43 9.74 20.15
C ILE A 129 -6.47 9.98 21.31
N ARG A 130 -5.86 8.90 21.84
CA ARG A 130 -4.85 9.00 22.92
C ARG A 130 -3.64 9.82 22.50
N ARG A 131 -3.09 9.55 21.31
CA ARG A 131 -1.95 10.29 20.72
C ARG A 131 -2.26 11.76 20.44
N SER A 132 -3.53 12.10 20.27
CA SER A 132 -3.98 13.47 20.02
C SER A 132 -4.31 14.25 21.28
N GLY A 133 -4.30 13.62 22.47
CA GLY A 133 -4.70 14.28 23.73
C GLY A 133 -6.16 14.77 23.74
N GLN A 134 -6.99 14.30 22.81
CA GLN A 134 -8.38 14.75 22.72
C GLN A 134 -9.26 13.91 23.64
N GLN A 135 -9.97 14.58 24.54
CA GLN A 135 -10.94 13.92 25.44
C GLN A 135 -12.35 13.84 24.82
N ASN A 136 -12.65 14.69 23.84
CA ASN A 136 -13.98 14.80 23.24
C ASN A 136 -14.05 14.11 21.86
N ILE A 137 -15.13 13.36 21.62
CA ILE A 137 -15.41 12.77 20.31
C ILE A 137 -15.97 13.87 19.39
N GLY A 138 -15.10 14.48 18.60
CA GLY A 138 -15.47 15.46 17.57
C GLY A 138 -15.60 14.86 16.17
N ILE A 139 -16.04 15.68 15.20
CA ILE A 139 -16.14 15.29 13.78
C ILE A 139 -14.82 14.75 13.24
N MET A 140 -13.69 15.28 13.71
CA MET A 140 -12.35 14.82 13.30
C MET A 140 -12.09 13.35 13.66
N VAL A 141 -12.63 12.86 14.79
CA VAL A 141 -12.53 11.45 15.17
C VAL A 141 -13.26 10.57 14.16
N ILE A 142 -14.43 11.00 13.70
CA ILE A 142 -15.22 10.26 12.69
C ILE A 142 -14.46 10.22 11.36
N ILE A 143 -13.89 11.35 10.92
CA ILE A 143 -13.09 11.41 9.70
C ILE A 143 -11.86 10.48 9.80
N LYS A 144 -11.17 10.49 10.94
CA LYS A 144 -10.02 9.61 11.17
C LYS A 144 -10.43 8.14 11.21
N PHE A 145 -11.53 7.80 11.86
CA PHE A 145 -12.09 6.46 11.87
C PHE A 145 -12.39 5.97 10.45
N LEU A 146 -13.06 6.78 9.63
CA LEU A 146 -13.37 6.42 8.24
C LEU A 146 -12.10 6.21 7.41
N ALA A 147 -11.05 7.01 7.63
CA ALA A 147 -9.78 6.85 6.94
C ALA A 147 -9.04 5.56 7.35
N PHE A 148 -8.98 5.26 8.66
CA PHE A 148 -8.40 4.00 9.15
C PHE A 148 -9.21 2.79 8.66
N LEU A 149 -10.54 2.88 8.71
CA LEU A 149 -11.44 1.86 8.19
C LEU A 149 -11.24 1.62 6.70
N SER A 150 -11.05 2.68 5.89
CA SER A 150 -10.78 2.51 4.46
C SER A 150 -9.49 1.72 4.21
N GLY A 151 -8.42 1.95 4.98
CA GLY A 151 -7.19 1.19 4.82
C GLY A 151 -7.34 -0.28 5.23
N CYS A 152 -8.00 -0.54 6.36
CA CYS A 152 -8.26 -1.89 6.84
C CYS A 152 -9.14 -2.70 5.88
N LEU A 153 -10.18 -2.07 5.34
CA LEU A 153 -11.05 -2.67 4.33
C LEU A 153 -10.32 -2.88 3.00
N ALA A 154 -9.48 -1.94 2.56
CA ALA A 154 -8.69 -2.09 1.34
C ALA A 154 -7.78 -3.33 1.41
N ASN A 155 -7.08 -3.51 2.54
CA ASN A 155 -6.24 -4.67 2.78
C ASN A 155 -7.06 -5.98 2.81
N THR A 156 -8.26 -5.93 3.37
CA THR A 156 -9.19 -7.07 3.42
C THR A 156 -9.65 -7.48 2.03
N PHE A 157 -10.14 -6.53 1.23
CA PHE A 157 -10.56 -6.80 -0.15
C PHE A 157 -9.39 -7.32 -0.98
N PHE A 158 -8.21 -6.71 -0.86
CA PHE A 158 -7.00 -7.19 -1.53
C PHE A 158 -6.65 -8.64 -1.17
N LEU A 159 -6.70 -8.99 0.12
CA LEU A 159 -6.42 -10.34 0.59
C LEU A 159 -7.42 -11.36 0.02
N ILE A 160 -8.71 -11.00 -0.01
CA ILE A 160 -9.76 -11.87 -0.56
C ILE A 160 -9.59 -12.03 -2.08
N THR A 161 -9.38 -10.94 -2.83
CA THR A 161 -9.20 -11.01 -4.29
C THR A 161 -7.91 -11.75 -4.66
N LEU A 162 -6.83 -11.56 -3.91
CA LEU A 162 -5.58 -12.29 -4.11
C LEU A 162 -5.74 -13.78 -3.79
N GLY A 163 -6.32 -14.10 -2.64
CA GLY A 163 -6.51 -15.50 -2.20
C GLY A 163 -7.41 -16.28 -3.15
N THR A 164 -8.51 -15.67 -3.61
CA THR A 164 -9.40 -16.26 -4.61
C THR A 164 -8.69 -16.45 -5.96
N ALA A 165 -7.94 -15.46 -6.44
CA ALA A 165 -7.19 -15.58 -7.68
C ALA A 165 -6.09 -16.65 -7.63
N ILE A 166 -5.35 -16.75 -6.53
CA ILE A 166 -4.35 -17.82 -6.31
C ILE A 166 -5.03 -19.18 -6.22
N TYR A 167 -6.18 -19.28 -5.53
CA TYR A 167 -6.95 -20.52 -5.46
C TYR A 167 -7.30 -21.02 -6.86
N TRP A 168 -7.84 -20.17 -7.74
CA TRP A 168 -8.13 -20.58 -9.12
C TRP A 168 -6.88 -20.86 -9.92
N LEU A 169 -5.81 -20.09 -9.75
CA LEU A 169 -4.54 -20.35 -10.43
C LEU A 169 -4.06 -21.77 -10.12
N ILE A 170 -4.06 -22.18 -8.85
CA ILE A 170 -3.62 -23.51 -8.42
C ILE A 170 -4.66 -24.59 -8.78
N ALA A 171 -5.92 -24.41 -8.40
CA ALA A 171 -6.95 -25.43 -8.52
C ALA A 171 -7.42 -25.66 -9.96
N PHE A 172 -7.40 -24.64 -10.81
CA PHE A 172 -7.73 -24.78 -12.23
C PHE A 172 -6.51 -25.32 -13.00
N LYS A 173 -5.34 -24.67 -12.90
CA LYS A 173 -4.16 -25.07 -13.69
C LYS A 173 -3.49 -26.35 -13.20
N GLY A 174 -3.66 -26.71 -11.93
CA GLY A 174 -3.13 -27.95 -11.35
C GLY A 174 -3.91 -29.22 -11.73
N GLN A 175 -4.97 -29.12 -12.53
CA GLN A 175 -5.69 -30.28 -13.02
C GLN A 175 -4.87 -30.99 -14.10
N SER A 176 -4.92 -32.33 -14.16
CA SER A 176 -4.18 -33.08 -15.19
C SER A 176 -4.99 -34.22 -15.80
N SER A 177 -5.83 -34.89 -15.02
CA SER A 177 -6.56 -36.09 -15.47
C SER A 177 -8.09 -35.94 -15.44
N ALA A 178 -8.64 -35.10 -14.57
CA ALA A 178 -10.07 -34.86 -14.45
C ALA A 178 -10.38 -33.38 -14.15
N VAL A 179 -11.48 -32.89 -14.71
CA VAL A 179 -11.95 -31.51 -14.49
C VAL A 179 -12.70 -31.46 -13.17
N HIS A 180 -12.07 -30.90 -12.14
CA HIS A 180 -12.65 -30.77 -10.80
C HIS A 180 -13.20 -29.38 -10.50
N VAL A 181 -12.56 -28.35 -11.06
CA VAL A 181 -12.88 -26.93 -10.86
C VAL A 181 -12.90 -26.24 -12.22
N THR A 182 -13.97 -25.54 -12.53
CA THR A 182 -14.08 -24.71 -13.75
C THR A 182 -13.87 -23.24 -13.40
N LEU A 183 -13.34 -22.47 -14.35
CA LEU A 183 -13.32 -21.02 -14.22
C LEU A 183 -14.74 -20.44 -14.29
N PRO A 184 -15.02 -19.32 -13.59
CA PRO A 184 -16.25 -18.57 -13.79
C PRO A 184 -16.42 -18.18 -15.28
N PRO A 185 -17.66 -18.23 -15.82
CA PRO A 185 -17.93 -17.82 -17.18
C PRO A 185 -17.67 -16.32 -17.31
N ALA A 186 -17.19 -15.94 -18.49
CA ALA A 186 -16.90 -14.55 -18.81
C ALA A 186 -18.17 -13.69 -18.71
N GLY A 187 -18.10 -12.56 -18.01
CA GLY A 187 -19.25 -11.68 -17.77
C GLY A 187 -20.29 -12.27 -16.81
N GLY A 188 -19.98 -13.37 -16.12
CA GLY A 188 -20.84 -13.92 -15.07
C GLY A 188 -20.87 -13.03 -13.82
N GLN A 189 -21.81 -13.32 -12.92
CA GLN A 189 -21.94 -12.59 -11.66
C GLN A 189 -20.66 -12.65 -10.82
N VAL A 190 -20.03 -13.82 -10.68
CA VAL A 190 -18.79 -13.98 -9.89
C VAL A 190 -17.62 -13.16 -10.41
N GLU A 191 -17.41 -13.11 -11.74
CA GLU A 191 -16.35 -12.29 -12.33
C GLU A 191 -16.64 -10.79 -12.14
N THR A 192 -17.92 -10.39 -12.22
CA THR A 192 -18.34 -9.01 -11.98
C THR A 192 -18.15 -8.60 -10.53
N ASP A 193 -18.58 -9.44 -9.58
CA ASP A 193 -18.38 -9.23 -8.14
C ASP A 193 -16.87 -9.12 -7.82
N PHE A 194 -16.04 -9.97 -8.44
CA PHE A 194 -14.58 -9.90 -8.31
C PHE A 194 -14.00 -8.55 -8.79
N ILE A 195 -14.44 -8.07 -9.96
CA ILE A 195 -14.01 -6.77 -10.50
C ILE A 195 -14.44 -5.62 -9.57
N ILE A 196 -15.66 -5.70 -9.01
CA ILE A 196 -16.15 -4.71 -8.05
C ILE A 196 -15.28 -4.70 -6.79
N TYR A 197 -14.99 -5.87 -6.20
CA TYR A 197 -14.14 -5.96 -5.01
C TYR A 197 -12.73 -5.41 -5.27
N LEU A 198 -12.14 -5.74 -6.42
CA LEU A 198 -10.83 -5.21 -6.81
C LEU A 198 -10.86 -3.68 -6.97
N SER A 199 -11.91 -3.15 -7.61
CA SER A 199 -12.08 -1.70 -7.83
C SER A 199 -12.28 -0.95 -6.51
N VAL A 200 -13.07 -1.51 -5.59
CA VAL A 200 -13.27 -0.98 -4.24
C VAL A 200 -11.97 -1.04 -3.44
N ALA A 201 -11.20 -2.13 -3.54
CA ALA A 201 -9.91 -2.26 -2.88
C ALA A 201 -8.96 -1.14 -3.32
N PHE A 202 -8.85 -0.87 -4.62
CA PHE A 202 -8.04 0.20 -5.17
C PHE A 202 -8.50 1.60 -4.72
N ALA A 203 -9.81 1.88 -4.77
CA ALA A 203 -10.35 3.17 -4.34
C ALA A 203 -10.08 3.43 -2.86
N LEU A 204 -10.33 2.45 -2.00
CA LEU A 204 -10.06 2.56 -0.56
C LEU A 204 -8.56 2.64 -0.27
N LYS A 205 -7.71 1.91 -1.00
CA LYS A 205 -6.25 2.00 -0.84
C LYS A 205 -5.70 3.37 -1.25
N THR A 206 -6.31 4.00 -2.25
CA THR A 206 -5.99 5.37 -2.65
C THR A 206 -6.33 6.36 -1.53
N LEU A 207 -7.47 6.19 -0.86
CA LEU A 207 -7.84 7.01 0.31
C LEU A 207 -6.86 6.82 1.48
N GLU A 208 -6.42 5.59 1.75
CA GLU A 208 -5.39 5.32 2.76
C GLU A 208 -4.06 5.99 2.40
N LEU A 209 -3.61 5.90 1.14
CA LEU A 209 -2.39 6.57 0.69
C LEU A 209 -2.48 8.09 0.84
N ILE A 210 -3.62 8.70 0.48
CA ILE A 210 -3.85 10.14 0.67
C ILE A 210 -3.79 10.49 2.15
N HIS A 211 -4.44 9.72 3.02
CA HIS A 211 -4.40 9.96 4.47
C HIS A 211 -3.00 9.83 5.06
N LEU A 212 -2.22 8.83 4.60
CA LEU A 212 -0.81 8.66 4.96
C LEU A 212 0.00 9.89 4.53
N LEU A 213 -0.12 10.32 3.27
CA LEU A 213 0.56 11.49 2.74
C LEU A 213 0.21 12.75 3.52
N VAL A 214 -1.08 13.00 3.79
CA VAL A 214 -1.52 14.15 4.60
C VAL A 214 -0.85 14.10 5.97
N THR A 215 -0.89 12.95 6.65
CA THR A 215 -0.31 12.80 7.99
C THR A 215 1.20 13.07 7.98
N GLN A 216 1.93 12.56 6.98
CA GLN A 216 3.38 12.78 6.83
C GLN A 216 3.75 14.22 6.42
N LEU A 217 2.92 14.87 5.60
CA LEU A 217 3.14 16.23 5.14
C LEU A 217 2.78 17.29 6.18
N THR A 218 2.00 16.92 7.20
CA THR A 218 1.62 17.81 8.32
C THR A 218 2.49 17.62 9.56
N VAL A 219 3.56 16.83 9.50
CA VAL A 219 4.45 16.59 10.64
C VAL A 219 5.13 17.90 11.06
N SER A 220 5.13 18.17 12.36
CA SER A 220 5.88 19.29 12.94
C SER A 220 7.28 18.80 13.31
N ILE A 221 8.31 19.50 12.84
CA ILE A 221 9.70 19.14 13.10
C ILE A 221 10.39 20.36 13.70
N PHE A 222 11.02 20.17 14.84
CA PHE A 222 11.82 21.18 15.51
C PHE A 222 13.23 20.67 15.72
N LEU A 223 14.22 21.50 15.39
CA LEU A 223 15.64 21.20 15.56
C LEU A 223 16.13 21.94 16.80
N ILE A 224 16.62 21.19 17.78
CA ILE A 224 17.15 21.71 19.04
C ILE A 224 18.67 21.80 18.90
N ASP A 225 19.21 23.01 18.87
CA ASP A 225 20.66 23.24 18.84
C ASP A 225 21.20 23.37 20.27
N TRP A 226 22.09 22.46 20.65
CA TRP A 226 22.69 22.40 21.98
C TRP A 226 23.98 23.22 22.11
N GLU A 227 24.47 23.81 21.02
CA GLU A 227 25.70 24.59 21.04
C GLU A 227 25.51 25.90 21.81
N LYS A 228 26.44 26.15 22.73
CA LYS A 228 26.42 27.37 23.53
C LYS A 228 27.15 28.48 22.80
N THR A 229 26.59 29.70 22.83
CA THR A 229 27.29 30.89 22.33
C THR A 229 28.58 31.08 23.11
N LYS A 230 29.71 31.19 22.39
CA LYS A 230 31.02 31.41 23.00
C LYS A 230 31.09 32.88 23.43
N GLU A 231 31.27 33.12 24.72
CA GLU A 231 31.60 34.44 25.24
C GLU A 231 33.11 34.64 25.02
N LYS A 232 33.46 35.44 24.00
CA LYS A 232 34.85 35.88 23.82
C LYS A 232 35.01 37.21 24.54
N ILE A 233 35.78 37.20 25.62
CA ILE A 233 36.22 38.44 26.27
C ILE A 233 37.43 38.93 25.47
N ILE A 234 37.20 39.87 24.55
CA ILE A 234 38.28 40.57 23.84
C ILE A 234 38.26 42.02 24.35
N SER A 235 39.37 42.45 24.97
CA SER A 235 39.60 43.85 25.36
C SER A 235 38.46 44.54 26.14
N GLY A 236 37.89 43.87 27.15
CA GLY A 236 36.91 44.48 28.07
C GLY A 236 35.50 44.71 27.49
N LEU A 237 35.27 44.41 26.21
CA LEU A 237 33.94 44.37 25.59
C LEU A 237 33.52 42.89 25.47
N GLN A 238 32.41 42.53 26.13
CA GLN A 238 31.79 41.22 25.96
C GLN A 238 31.10 41.16 24.59
N GLU A 239 31.80 40.67 23.57
CA GLU A 239 31.16 40.27 22.32
C GLU A 239 30.65 38.83 22.47
N LYS A 240 29.32 38.68 22.45
CA LYS A 240 28.68 37.37 22.37
C LYS A 240 28.77 36.88 20.93
N SER A 241 29.66 35.91 20.67
CA SER A 241 29.68 35.24 19.38
C SER A 241 28.51 34.26 19.30
N HIS A 242 27.63 34.47 18.31
CA HIS A 242 26.50 33.58 18.06
C HIS A 242 27.00 32.22 17.55
N ALA A 243 26.30 31.15 17.95
CA ALA A 243 26.60 29.79 17.47
C ALA A 243 26.35 29.69 15.95
N SER A 244 27.10 28.81 15.28
CA SER A 244 26.95 28.57 13.84
C SER A 244 25.60 27.89 13.55
N ILE A 245 24.87 28.42 12.56
CA ILE A 245 23.60 27.84 12.08
C ILE A 245 23.80 26.66 11.12
N TRP A 246 25.01 26.48 10.59
CA TRP A 246 25.31 25.50 9.55
C TRP A 246 25.01 24.06 9.97
N ARG A 247 25.17 23.73 11.26
CA ARG A 247 24.85 22.40 11.81
C ARG A 247 23.36 22.09 11.70
N THR A 248 22.51 23.05 12.05
CA THR A 248 21.05 22.95 11.91
C THR A 248 20.64 22.83 10.45
N ILE A 249 21.27 23.58 9.54
CA ILE A 249 21.03 23.49 8.10
C ILE A 249 21.42 22.10 7.57
N LEU A 250 22.58 21.58 7.98
CA LEU A 250 23.06 20.27 7.57
C LEU A 250 22.10 19.16 8.01
N VAL A 251 21.64 19.17 9.25
CA VAL A 251 20.63 18.20 9.73
C VAL A 251 19.29 18.38 9.00
N ALA A 252 18.86 19.62 8.71
CA ALA A 252 17.64 19.86 7.95
C ALA A 252 17.73 19.35 6.49
N ASN A 253 18.90 19.46 5.87
CA ASN A 253 19.17 18.99 4.51
C ASN A 253 19.12 17.47 4.45
N GLU A 254 19.80 16.80 5.37
CA GLU A 254 19.83 15.34 5.44
C GLU A 254 18.44 14.78 5.77
N TRP A 255 17.67 15.47 6.62
CA TRP A 255 16.26 15.14 6.81
C TRP A 255 15.44 15.27 5.52
N ASN A 256 15.71 16.29 4.69
CA ASN A 256 15.03 16.48 3.41
C ASN A 256 15.36 15.38 2.40
N GLU A 257 16.60 14.90 2.38
CA GLU A 257 17.06 13.82 1.51
C GLU A 257 16.39 12.48 1.87
N ILE A 258 16.29 12.15 3.16
CA ILE A 258 15.74 10.85 3.59
C ILE A 258 14.21 10.73 3.46
N GLN A 259 13.48 11.81 3.14
CA GLN A 259 12.00 11.81 3.15
C GLN A 259 11.37 10.81 2.18
N THR A 260 11.96 10.69 1.01
CA THR A 260 11.46 9.85 -0.09
C THR A 260 12.28 8.58 -0.28
N VAL A 261 13.23 8.29 0.61
CA VAL A 261 14.00 7.05 0.57
C VAL A 261 13.05 5.87 0.82
N ARG A 262 13.13 4.90 -0.08
CA ARG A 262 12.33 3.68 -0.09
C ARG A 262 13.23 2.46 -0.01
N LYS A 263 12.78 1.39 0.64
CA LYS A 263 13.46 0.08 0.64
C LYS A 263 13.28 -0.63 -0.70
N ILE A 264 12.11 -0.45 -1.32
CA ILE A 264 11.78 -1.02 -2.63
C ILE A 264 12.10 0.03 -3.68
N SER A 265 12.91 -0.35 -4.67
CA SER A 265 13.21 0.55 -5.79
C SER A 265 12.10 0.44 -6.86
N PRO A 266 11.30 1.50 -7.09
CA PRO A 266 10.10 1.40 -7.94
C PRO A 266 10.43 1.02 -9.39
N MET A 267 11.55 1.52 -9.92
CA MET A 267 12.00 1.24 -11.28
C MET A 267 12.40 -0.23 -11.46
N PHE A 268 13.15 -0.79 -10.52
CA PHE A 268 13.56 -2.20 -10.58
C PHE A 268 12.37 -3.14 -10.35
N GLN A 269 11.42 -2.75 -9.48
CA GLN A 269 10.17 -3.46 -9.27
C GLN A 269 9.38 -3.59 -10.58
N LEU A 270 9.13 -2.48 -11.26
CA LEU A 270 8.43 -2.46 -12.55
C LEU A 270 9.16 -3.24 -13.63
N PHE A 271 10.48 -3.04 -13.75
CA PHE A 271 11.31 -3.76 -14.71
C PHE A 271 11.25 -5.27 -14.48
N SER A 272 11.43 -5.73 -13.25
CA SER A 272 11.45 -7.15 -12.90
C SER A 272 10.08 -7.79 -13.13
N VAL A 273 8.99 -7.12 -12.72
CA VAL A 273 7.63 -7.62 -12.97
C VAL A 273 7.34 -7.69 -14.47
N LEU A 274 7.68 -6.66 -15.24
CA LEU A 274 7.46 -6.66 -16.69
C LEU A 274 8.29 -7.76 -17.38
N LEU A 275 9.54 -7.95 -16.97
CA LEU A 275 10.41 -9.02 -17.47
C LEU A 275 9.78 -10.41 -17.20
N LEU A 276 9.31 -10.65 -15.99
CA LEU A 276 8.68 -11.92 -15.61
C LEU A 276 7.36 -12.16 -16.36
N LEU A 277 6.53 -11.12 -16.51
CA LEU A 277 5.23 -11.26 -17.17
C LEU A 277 5.35 -11.38 -18.70
N GLU A 278 6.11 -10.51 -19.34
CA GLU A 278 6.19 -10.41 -20.80
C GLU A 278 7.34 -11.21 -21.41
N VAL A 279 8.56 -11.12 -20.88
CA VAL A 279 9.75 -11.73 -21.49
C VAL A 279 9.85 -13.22 -21.15
N VAL A 280 9.64 -13.58 -19.89
CA VAL A 280 9.59 -15.01 -19.48
C VAL A 280 8.30 -15.67 -19.99
N GLY A 281 7.24 -14.88 -20.23
CA GLY A 281 5.98 -15.37 -20.77
C GLY A 281 5.01 -15.90 -19.71
N LEU A 282 5.19 -15.55 -18.43
CA LEU A 282 4.25 -15.95 -17.36
C LEU A 282 2.83 -15.49 -17.63
N LYS A 283 2.64 -14.43 -18.42
CA LYS A 283 1.33 -14.05 -18.92
C LYS A 283 0.59 -15.25 -19.50
N ASN A 284 1.23 -16.12 -20.28
CA ASN A 284 0.55 -17.21 -20.96
C ASN A 284 -0.05 -18.26 -20.02
N ILE A 285 0.25 -18.24 -18.72
CA ILE A 285 -0.46 -19.05 -17.72
C ILE A 285 -1.86 -18.47 -17.41
N ALA A 286 -2.15 -17.19 -17.65
CA ALA A 286 -3.45 -16.58 -17.38
C ALA A 286 -4.56 -16.90 -18.42
N THR A 287 -4.25 -17.67 -19.45
CA THR A 287 -5.19 -18.19 -20.44
C THR A 287 -6.20 -19.17 -19.82
N LYS A 288 -7.40 -19.25 -20.40
CA LYS A 288 -8.49 -20.14 -19.96
C LYS A 288 -8.29 -21.62 -20.30
N ASP A 289 -7.17 -21.98 -20.90
CA ASP A 289 -6.80 -23.38 -21.14
C ASP A 289 -6.04 -23.96 -19.94
N LEU A 290 -5.78 -25.26 -19.97
CA LEU A 290 -4.99 -25.94 -18.93
C LEU A 290 -3.48 -25.85 -19.17
N SER A 291 -3.06 -25.25 -20.30
CA SER A 291 -1.64 -25.21 -20.65
C SER A 291 -0.86 -24.32 -19.70
N LEU A 292 0.33 -24.78 -19.34
CA LEU A 292 1.34 -24.06 -18.55
C LEU A 292 2.55 -23.67 -19.41
N ASN A 293 2.39 -23.73 -20.74
CA ASN A 293 3.46 -23.43 -21.67
C ASN A 293 3.70 -21.91 -21.68
N LEU A 294 4.87 -21.51 -21.18
CA LEU A 294 5.28 -20.11 -21.14
C LEU A 294 5.50 -19.52 -22.52
N ASN A 295 6.01 -20.34 -23.45
CA ASN A 295 6.30 -19.93 -24.83
C ASN A 295 5.61 -20.89 -25.81
N PRO A 296 4.31 -20.70 -26.07
CA PRO A 296 3.58 -21.55 -26.99
C PRO A 296 4.12 -21.40 -28.43
N PRO A 297 4.30 -22.51 -29.17
CA PRO A 297 4.83 -22.46 -30.53
C PRO A 297 3.88 -21.73 -31.49
N ILE A 298 4.44 -21.14 -32.55
CA ILE A 298 3.69 -20.37 -33.54
C ILE A 298 2.63 -21.27 -34.18
N GLY A 299 1.38 -20.81 -34.19
CA GLY A 299 0.24 -21.54 -34.78
C GLY A 299 -0.55 -22.41 -33.80
N THR A 300 -0.16 -22.50 -32.52
CA THR A 300 -1.03 -23.11 -31.50
C THR A 300 -2.18 -22.19 -31.14
N TYR A 301 -3.37 -22.77 -31.01
CA TYR A 301 -4.54 -22.05 -30.51
C TYR A 301 -4.29 -21.55 -29.08
N LEU A 302 -4.43 -20.23 -28.89
CA LEU A 302 -4.36 -19.57 -27.59
C LEU A 302 -5.77 -19.23 -27.12
N ALA A 303 -6.18 -19.84 -26.02
CA ALA A 303 -7.45 -19.50 -25.39
C ALA A 303 -7.43 -18.04 -24.89
N PRO A 304 -8.58 -17.36 -24.87
CA PRO A 304 -8.66 -16.01 -24.31
C PRO A 304 -8.30 -16.02 -22.82
N TRP A 305 -7.84 -14.87 -22.35
CA TRP A 305 -7.41 -14.63 -20.98
C TRP A 305 -8.59 -14.66 -20.00
N SER A 306 -8.34 -15.16 -18.78
CA SER A 306 -9.25 -14.98 -17.65
C SER A 306 -8.80 -13.79 -16.82
N ILE A 307 -9.73 -12.90 -16.48
CA ILE A 307 -9.46 -11.72 -15.65
C ILE A 307 -8.89 -12.14 -14.29
N ILE A 308 -9.51 -13.14 -13.66
CA ILE A 308 -9.13 -13.62 -12.33
C ILE A 308 -7.71 -14.21 -12.34
N LEU A 309 -7.40 -15.06 -13.33
CA LEU A 309 -6.06 -15.65 -13.45
C LEU A 309 -5.00 -14.59 -13.78
N ARG A 310 -5.33 -13.66 -14.68
CA ARG A 310 -4.43 -12.57 -15.08
C ARG A 310 -4.07 -11.68 -13.89
N TYR A 311 -5.07 -11.29 -13.11
CA TYR A 311 -4.86 -10.58 -11.84
C TYR A 311 -4.02 -11.42 -10.87
N GLY A 312 -4.34 -12.71 -10.70
CA GLY A 312 -3.63 -13.60 -9.79
C GLY A 312 -2.13 -13.69 -10.07
N ILE A 313 -1.74 -13.86 -11.34
CA ILE A 313 -0.32 -13.89 -11.73
C ILE A 313 0.31 -12.52 -11.53
N ALA A 314 -0.33 -11.45 -12.02
CA ALA A 314 0.22 -10.10 -11.91
C ALA A 314 0.46 -9.70 -10.45
N ALA A 315 -0.56 -9.81 -9.59
CA ALA A 315 -0.46 -9.47 -8.17
C ALA A 315 0.53 -10.36 -7.43
N SER A 316 0.58 -11.67 -7.73
CA SER A 316 1.57 -12.58 -7.12
C SER A 316 3.00 -12.23 -7.50
N MET A 317 3.26 -11.86 -8.76
CA MET A 317 4.60 -11.44 -9.19
C MET A 317 5.01 -10.11 -8.55
N TRP A 318 4.10 -9.14 -8.46
CA TRP A 318 4.35 -7.89 -7.74
C TRP A 318 4.74 -8.14 -6.28
N LEU A 319 3.97 -8.95 -5.56
CA LEU A 319 4.28 -9.28 -4.17
C LEU A 319 5.58 -10.09 -4.03
N ALA A 320 5.81 -11.08 -4.89
CA ALA A 320 7.02 -11.91 -4.83
C ALA A 320 8.30 -11.08 -5.03
N VAL A 321 8.32 -10.21 -6.06
CA VAL A 321 9.45 -9.32 -6.31
C VAL A 321 9.60 -8.30 -5.18
N GLY A 322 8.49 -7.74 -4.67
CA GLY A 322 8.53 -6.77 -3.57
C GLY A 322 9.07 -7.37 -2.27
N ILE A 323 8.63 -8.58 -1.90
CA ILE A 323 9.14 -9.31 -0.74
C ILE A 323 10.63 -9.61 -0.90
N LEU A 324 11.05 -10.08 -2.08
CA LEU A 324 12.46 -10.37 -2.35
C LEU A 324 13.33 -9.11 -2.23
N GLN A 325 12.85 -7.97 -2.73
CA GLN A 325 13.56 -6.68 -2.59
C GLN A 325 13.67 -6.26 -1.12
N VAL A 326 12.59 -6.34 -0.34
CA VAL A 326 12.62 -5.99 1.09
C VAL A 326 13.57 -6.92 1.87
N LEU A 327 13.53 -8.22 1.60
CA LEU A 327 14.44 -9.18 2.22
C LEU A 327 15.90 -8.89 1.84
N PHE A 328 16.19 -8.62 0.57
CA PHE A 328 17.52 -8.22 0.12
C PHE A 328 17.97 -6.93 0.83
N PHE A 329 17.10 -5.94 0.92
CA PHE A 329 17.41 -4.66 1.52
C PHE A 329 17.74 -4.80 3.02
N ILE A 330 16.90 -5.50 3.78
CA ILE A 330 17.10 -5.67 5.23
C ILE A 330 18.31 -6.58 5.53
N VAL A 331 18.43 -7.72 4.85
CA VAL A 331 19.44 -8.73 5.18
C VAL A 331 20.83 -8.35 4.65
N ILE A 332 20.88 -7.72 3.47
CA ILE A 332 22.13 -7.44 2.76
C ILE A 332 22.44 -5.95 2.77
N TYR A 333 21.54 -5.11 2.26
CA TYR A 333 21.85 -3.69 2.03
C TYR A 333 22.07 -2.91 3.34
N GLU A 334 21.10 -2.92 4.25
CA GLU A 334 21.17 -2.24 5.55
C GLU A 334 22.34 -2.77 6.41
N ARG A 335 22.63 -4.06 6.32
CA ARG A 335 23.64 -4.71 7.16
C ARG A 335 25.08 -4.52 6.68
N PHE A 336 25.31 -4.53 5.36
CA PHE A 336 26.68 -4.53 4.80
C PHE A 336 27.06 -3.23 4.08
N PHE A 337 26.09 -2.45 3.61
CA PHE A 337 26.37 -1.27 2.80
C PHE A 337 26.03 0.01 3.54
N GLU A 338 24.74 0.25 3.78
CA GLU A 338 24.29 1.57 4.22
C GLU A 338 22.92 1.51 4.91
N ASP A 339 22.86 2.07 6.12
CA ASP A 339 21.62 2.37 6.83
C ASP A 339 21.48 3.90 6.98
N LYS A 340 20.74 4.50 6.04
CA LYS A 340 20.48 5.95 6.01
C LYS A 340 19.80 6.47 7.28
N VAL A 341 18.96 5.65 7.93
CA VAL A 341 18.19 6.08 9.11
C VAL A 341 19.10 6.13 10.33
N ARG A 342 19.99 5.15 10.49
CA ARG A 342 21.02 5.17 11.55
C ARG A 342 22.07 6.25 11.31
N GLN A 343 22.57 6.40 10.08
CA GLN A 343 23.50 7.48 9.73
C GLN A 343 22.94 8.87 10.05
N PHE A 344 21.64 9.10 9.82
CA PHE A 344 20.99 10.34 10.21
C PHE A 344 20.99 10.55 11.74
N THR A 345 20.79 9.49 12.51
CA THR A 345 20.84 9.53 13.97
C THR A 345 22.25 9.85 14.46
N ASP A 346 23.27 9.20 13.88
CA ASP A 346 24.68 9.49 14.15
C ASP A 346 25.02 10.94 13.82
N LEU A 347 24.58 11.44 12.66
CA LEU A 347 24.80 12.81 12.23
C LEU A 347 24.22 13.83 13.22
N CYS A 348 23.03 13.56 13.77
CA CYS A 348 22.42 14.42 14.78
C CYS A 348 23.34 14.54 16.01
N SER A 349 23.89 13.41 16.47
CA SER A 349 24.81 13.38 17.62
C SER A 349 26.16 14.06 17.36
N LEU A 350 26.71 13.90 16.16
CA LEU A 350 27.95 14.56 15.74
C LEU A 350 27.76 16.07 15.55
N SER A 351 26.59 16.49 15.08
CA SER A 351 26.25 17.90 14.84
C SER A 351 25.81 18.65 16.11
N ASN A 352 25.65 17.95 17.24
CA ASN A 352 25.13 18.50 18.49
C ASN A 352 23.72 19.11 18.34
N VAL A 353 22.89 18.51 17.48
CA VAL A 353 21.52 18.96 17.17
C VAL A 353 20.56 17.80 17.38
N SER A 354 19.57 17.96 18.25
CA SER A 354 18.50 16.97 18.42
C SER A 354 17.29 17.29 17.56
N VAL A 355 16.54 16.26 17.18
CA VAL A 355 15.35 16.41 16.34
C VAL A 355 14.12 16.02 17.14
N PHE A 356 13.17 16.94 17.24
CA PHE A 356 11.89 16.72 17.89
C PHE A 356 10.78 16.73 16.84
N ILE A 357 10.12 15.58 16.67
CA ILE A 357 9.17 15.32 15.59
C ILE A 357 7.81 15.08 16.24
N LEU A 358 6.77 15.81 15.83
CA LEU A 358 5.39 15.59 16.26
C LEU A 358 4.55 15.18 15.05
N THR A 359 4.11 13.92 15.04
CA THR A 359 3.20 13.41 14.00
C THR A 359 1.73 13.62 14.35
N HIS A 360 1.43 13.72 15.65
CA HIS A 360 0.12 14.08 16.19
C HIS A 360 0.30 15.17 17.27
N ARG A 361 -0.81 15.67 17.83
CA ARG A 361 -0.78 16.79 18.80
C ARG A 361 0.14 16.48 19.99
N CYS A 362 0.00 15.30 20.60
CA CYS A 362 0.74 14.92 21.80
C CYS A 362 1.67 13.72 21.58
N TYR A 363 1.87 13.28 20.33
CA TYR A 363 2.68 12.10 20.03
C TYR A 363 3.64 12.36 18.87
N GLY A 364 4.82 11.80 18.98
CA GLY A 364 5.79 11.76 17.90
C GLY A 364 7.08 11.06 18.31
N TYR A 365 8.21 11.61 17.89
CA TYR A 365 9.52 11.00 18.05
C TYR A 365 10.54 12.04 18.49
N TYR A 366 11.52 11.61 19.28
CA TYR A 366 12.67 12.41 19.67
C TYR A 366 13.94 11.66 19.31
N ILE A 367 14.83 12.36 18.61
CA ILE A 367 16.16 11.89 18.27
C ILE A 367 17.14 12.69 19.10
N HIS A 368 17.77 12.02 20.05
CA HIS A 368 18.78 12.59 20.91
C HIS A 368 20.08 12.75 20.14
N GLY A 369 20.42 14.00 19.87
CA GLY A 369 21.64 14.40 19.15
C GLY A 369 22.53 15.31 19.98
N ARG A 370 22.48 15.26 21.31
CA ARG A 370 23.41 16.02 22.14
C ARG A 370 24.77 15.32 22.09
N SER A 371 25.80 16.06 21.67
CA SER A 371 27.14 15.50 21.61
C SER A 371 27.68 15.22 23.01
N VAL A 372 28.32 14.07 23.21
CA VAL A 372 28.96 13.69 24.47
C VAL A 372 30.10 14.65 24.85
N HIS A 373 30.72 15.29 23.86
CA HIS A 373 31.79 16.28 24.03
C HIS A 373 31.24 17.71 24.26
N GLY A 374 29.93 17.92 24.08
CA GLY A 374 29.22 19.19 24.31
C GLY A 374 29.49 20.30 23.29
N GLN A 375 30.38 20.08 22.32
CA GLN A 375 30.69 21.00 21.22
C GLN A 375 30.85 20.23 19.92
N ALA A 376 30.24 20.72 18.85
CA ALA A 376 30.40 20.14 17.50
C ALA A 376 31.27 21.00 16.57
N ASP A 377 31.30 22.32 16.75
CA ASP A 377 32.10 23.24 15.93
C ASP A 377 33.57 23.25 16.38
N VAL A 378 34.30 22.17 16.04
CA VAL A 378 35.70 21.95 16.39
C VAL A 378 36.59 21.75 15.16
N SER A 379 37.92 21.88 15.34
CA SER A 379 38.88 21.56 14.28
C SER A 379 38.87 20.06 13.96
N MET A 380 39.30 19.71 12.74
CA MET A 380 39.40 18.31 12.28
C MET A 380 40.22 17.43 13.24
N GLU A 381 41.33 17.96 13.78
CA GLU A 381 42.17 17.24 14.74
C GLU A 381 41.39 16.89 16.02
N THR A 382 40.69 17.86 16.60
CA THR A 382 39.87 17.65 17.80
C THR A 382 38.74 16.66 17.52
N MET A 383 38.11 16.74 16.35
CA MET A 383 37.05 15.80 15.94
C MET A 383 37.58 14.36 15.88
N LEU A 384 38.75 14.13 15.30
CA LEU A 384 39.37 12.80 15.24
C LEU A 384 39.74 12.26 16.62
N ILE A 385 40.26 13.13 17.51
CA ILE A 385 40.55 12.75 18.90
C ILE A 385 39.27 12.36 19.63
N ASN A 386 38.18 13.09 19.42
CA ASN A 386 36.88 12.80 20.03
C ASN A 386 36.30 11.47 19.55
N LEU A 387 36.37 11.19 18.25
CA LEU A 387 35.96 9.89 17.68
C LEU A 387 36.80 8.74 18.23
N LYS A 388 38.11 8.93 18.36
CA LYS A 388 39.00 7.92 18.95
C LYS A 388 38.67 7.64 20.42
N LYS A 389 38.31 8.67 21.20
CA LYS A 389 37.87 8.49 22.58
C LYS A 389 36.55 7.73 22.68
N GLU A 390 35.64 7.92 21.73
CA GLU A 390 34.40 7.15 21.66
C GLU A 390 34.67 5.68 21.30
N GLU A 391 35.54 5.42 20.32
CA GLU A 391 35.98 4.06 19.96
C GLU A 391 36.64 3.32 21.14
N GLU A 392 37.47 4.04 21.91
CA GLU A 392 38.15 3.51 23.10
C GLU A 392 37.22 3.45 24.35
N ASN A 393 35.93 3.81 24.22
CA ASN A 393 34.96 3.90 25.32
C ASN A 393 35.43 4.76 26.52
N LEU A 394 36.19 5.81 26.23
CA LEU A 394 36.70 6.78 27.23
C LEU A 394 35.71 7.93 27.51
N CYS A 395 34.51 7.87 26.92
CA CYS A 395 33.46 8.88 27.04
C CYS A 395 32.13 8.23 27.44
N PRO A 396 31.18 9.01 27.99
CA PRO A 396 29.82 8.53 28.20
C PRO A 396 29.18 8.06 26.89
N LEU A 397 28.23 7.13 27.00
CA LEU A 397 27.44 6.67 25.85
C LEU A 397 26.58 7.80 25.29
N ARG A 398 26.17 7.67 24.02
CA ARG A 398 25.48 8.75 23.30
C ARG A 398 23.97 8.85 23.60
N GLY A 399 23.42 7.98 24.45
CA GLY A 399 22.00 7.97 24.77
C GLY A 399 21.55 9.11 25.69
N LEU A 400 20.23 9.25 25.83
CA LEU A 400 19.62 10.28 26.69
C LEU A 400 19.92 10.03 28.18
N GLU A 401 19.94 8.76 28.60
CA GLU A 401 20.33 8.37 29.95
C GLU A 401 21.83 8.04 29.99
N PRO A 402 22.56 8.38 31.08
CA PRO A 402 24.02 8.20 31.14
C PRO A 402 24.50 6.76 30.93
N SER A 403 23.62 5.78 31.13
CA SER A 403 23.90 4.35 31.05
C SER A 403 23.44 3.69 29.76
N SER A 404 22.76 4.41 28.86
CA SER A 404 22.21 3.84 27.62
C SER A 404 22.87 4.45 26.37
N ASP A 405 22.89 3.68 25.29
CA ASP A 405 23.32 4.13 23.97
C ASP A 405 22.12 4.41 23.04
N ILE A 406 20.91 4.35 23.57
CA ILE A 406 19.68 4.53 22.80
C ILE A 406 19.48 6.03 22.55
N GLN A 407 19.49 6.41 21.28
CA GLN A 407 19.35 7.80 20.84
C GLN A 407 17.94 8.13 20.35
N THR A 408 17.16 7.13 19.95
CA THR A 408 15.82 7.32 19.38
C THR A 408 14.73 6.94 20.36
N PHE A 409 13.70 7.79 20.45
CA PHE A 409 12.61 7.65 21.41
C PHE A 409 11.27 7.94 20.74
N GLU A 410 10.24 7.18 21.11
CA GLU A 410 8.85 7.58 20.84
C GLU A 410 8.35 8.43 22.00
N VAL A 411 7.79 9.60 21.70
CA VAL A 411 7.39 10.57 22.73
C VAL A 411 5.89 10.70 22.79
N LEU A 412 5.34 10.55 23.99
CA LEU A 412 3.95 10.82 24.31
C LEU A 412 3.90 11.95 25.36
N LEU A 413 3.65 13.16 24.89
CA LEU A 413 3.62 14.39 25.67
C LEU A 413 2.38 14.46 26.57
N SER A 414 2.56 15.04 27.76
CA SER A 414 1.44 15.52 28.57
C SER A 414 0.82 16.79 27.97
N ASP A 415 -0.48 16.99 28.23
CA ASP A 415 -1.21 18.15 27.72
C ASP A 415 -0.59 19.48 28.19
N ARG A 416 -0.05 19.51 29.41
CA ARG A 416 0.63 20.70 29.97
C ARG A 416 1.83 21.13 29.14
N VAL A 417 2.71 20.19 28.79
CA VAL A 417 3.90 20.47 27.95
C VAL A 417 3.45 20.93 26.57
N ARG A 418 2.43 20.28 26.02
CA ARG A 418 1.93 20.62 24.68
C ARG A 418 1.28 21.99 24.62
N ASP A 419 0.55 22.40 25.65
CA ASP A 419 -0.08 23.72 25.73
C ASP A 419 0.96 24.83 25.88
N GLN A 420 2.04 24.61 26.64
CA GLN A 420 3.17 25.55 26.70
C GLN A 420 3.86 25.66 25.34
N TYR A 421 4.10 24.53 24.67
CA TYR A 421 4.66 24.52 23.32
C TYR A 421 3.77 25.28 22.32
N GLU A 422 2.44 25.13 22.40
CA GLU A 422 1.49 25.85 21.54
C GLU A 422 1.54 27.36 21.76
N LYS A 423 1.52 27.80 23.03
CA LYS A 423 1.58 29.22 23.40
C LYS A 423 2.83 29.91 22.88
N ILE A 424 3.97 29.20 22.84
CA ILE A 424 5.21 29.77 22.33
C ILE A 424 5.17 29.91 20.80
N ILE A 425 4.50 28.98 20.11
CA ILE A 425 4.42 28.95 18.64
C ILE A 425 3.28 29.80 18.08
N GLU A 426 2.21 30.02 18.83
CA GLU A 426 1.02 30.79 18.42
C GLU A 426 1.33 32.11 17.67
N PRO A 427 2.31 32.93 18.12
CA PRO A 427 2.67 34.16 17.40
C PRO A 427 3.22 33.95 15.98
N LEU A 428 3.64 32.74 15.61
CA LEU A 428 4.12 32.41 14.27
C LEU A 428 2.98 32.13 13.28
N TYR A 429 1.84 31.65 13.78
CA TYR A 429 0.67 31.33 12.95
C TYR A 429 -0.25 32.53 12.79
N GLU A 430 -0.33 33.41 13.79
CA GLU A 430 -1.07 34.67 13.73
C GLU A 430 -0.28 35.74 12.95
N ALA A 431 -0.21 35.59 11.62
CA ALA A 431 0.26 36.69 10.78
C ALA A 431 -0.73 37.87 10.87
N PRO A 432 -0.28 39.12 11.11
CA PRO A 432 -1.18 40.27 11.14
C PRO A 432 -1.85 40.45 9.78
N ARG A 433 -3.19 40.33 9.74
CA ARG A 433 -4.02 40.67 8.59
C ARG A 433 -4.03 42.20 8.43
N GLY A 434 -2.99 42.79 7.86
CA GLY A 434 -2.87 44.24 7.68
C GLY A 434 -1.93 44.63 6.54
N HIS A 435 -2.29 45.67 5.78
CA HIS A 435 -1.55 46.15 4.60
C HIS A 435 -0.39 47.10 4.99
N ARG A 436 0.79 46.62 5.41
CA ARG A 436 2.02 47.45 5.50
C ARG A 436 3.31 46.71 5.11
N LYS A 437 3.36 46.30 3.83
CA LYS A 437 4.33 45.37 3.22
C LYS A 437 5.84 45.64 3.29
N MET A 438 6.37 46.77 3.76
CA MET A 438 7.82 47.05 3.61
C MET A 438 8.64 47.07 4.91
N ASN A 439 8.05 47.42 6.06
CA ASN A 439 8.72 47.33 7.38
C ASN A 439 8.31 46.07 8.18
N GLU A 440 7.29 45.34 7.72
CA GLU A 440 6.77 44.13 8.38
C GLU A 440 7.64 42.89 8.18
N ASN A 441 8.38 42.77 7.06
CA ASN A 441 9.22 41.59 6.83
C ASN A 441 10.34 41.48 7.87
N ASN A 442 10.95 42.61 8.27
CA ASN A 442 11.98 42.63 9.30
C ASN A 442 11.41 42.34 10.70
N SER A 443 10.21 42.84 11.03
CA SER A 443 9.58 42.57 12.33
C SER A 443 9.12 41.11 12.45
N LEU A 444 8.56 40.54 11.38
CA LEU A 444 8.18 39.13 11.31
C LEU A 444 9.40 38.20 11.39
N MET A 445 10.49 38.55 10.71
CA MET A 445 11.75 37.80 10.80
C MET A 445 12.32 37.83 12.22
N GLN A 446 12.35 39.01 12.86
CA GLN A 446 12.78 39.13 14.25
C GLN A 446 11.89 38.34 15.22
N GLN A 447 10.58 38.33 14.97
CA GLN A 447 9.63 37.54 15.75
C GLN A 447 9.90 36.04 15.60
N ARG A 448 10.13 35.54 14.38
CA ARG A 448 10.50 34.14 14.10
C ARG A 448 11.75 33.71 14.86
N ILE A 449 12.82 34.53 14.78
CA ILE A 449 14.08 34.26 15.48
C ILE A 449 13.87 34.23 17.00
N LYS A 450 13.13 35.19 17.56
CA LYS A 450 12.83 35.22 19.01
C LYS A 450 12.05 34.00 19.45
N THR A 451 11.03 33.61 18.68
CA THR A 451 10.25 32.41 18.97
C THR A 451 11.11 31.15 18.90
N TYR A 452 11.95 31.00 17.87
CA TYR A 452 12.88 29.87 17.76
C TYR A 452 13.77 29.72 19.00
N HIS A 453 14.41 30.81 19.44
CA HIS A 453 15.25 30.78 20.64
C HIS A 453 14.46 30.48 21.92
N THR A 454 13.21 30.95 22.01
CA THR A 454 12.32 30.66 23.14
C THR A 454 11.96 29.19 23.19
N ILE A 455 11.62 28.58 22.05
CA ILE A 455 11.31 27.14 21.95
C ILE A 455 12.56 26.32 22.24
N ASN A 456 13.71 26.66 21.65
CA ASN A 456 14.97 25.95 21.88
C ASN A 456 15.29 25.93 23.38
N ARG A 457 15.22 27.09 24.05
CA ARG A 457 15.44 27.18 25.49
C ARG A 457 14.43 26.38 26.30
N PHE A 458 13.15 26.43 25.94
CA PHE A 458 12.09 25.66 26.61
C PHE A 458 12.35 24.16 26.49
N LEU A 459 12.58 23.64 25.28
CA LEU A 459 12.81 22.21 25.04
C LEU A 459 14.12 21.71 25.67
N SER A 460 15.21 22.48 25.57
CA SER A 460 16.46 22.14 26.27
C SER A 460 16.27 22.08 27.78
N SER A 461 15.56 23.05 28.37
CA SER A 461 15.28 23.06 29.82
C SER A 461 14.34 21.93 30.24
N PHE A 462 13.38 21.57 29.39
CA PHE A 462 12.49 20.43 29.59
C PHE A 462 13.26 19.10 29.59
N LEU A 463 14.17 18.91 28.63
CA LEU A 463 15.00 17.70 28.54
C LEU A 463 16.04 17.60 29.66
N ASP A 464 16.54 18.74 30.18
CA ASP A 464 17.43 18.82 31.35
C ASP A 464 16.68 18.69 32.71
N HIS A 465 15.40 18.26 32.71
CA HIS A 465 14.57 18.07 33.92
C HIS A 465 14.42 19.34 34.80
N VAL A 466 14.52 20.54 34.21
CA VAL A 466 14.43 21.80 34.97
C VAL A 466 13.02 22.03 35.52
N TYR A 467 12.00 21.58 34.79
CA TYR A 467 10.59 21.76 35.15
C TYR A 467 10.03 20.53 35.87
N ARG A 468 10.11 20.50 37.21
CA ARG A 468 9.61 19.38 38.04
C ARG A 468 8.14 19.00 37.81
N GLU A 469 7.30 19.98 37.47
CA GLU A 469 5.86 19.76 37.22
C GLU A 469 5.54 19.23 35.82
N MET A 470 6.51 19.31 34.91
CA MET A 470 6.41 18.90 33.51
C MET A 470 7.49 17.85 33.22
N ASP A 471 7.78 17.00 34.18
CA ASP A 471 8.86 16.04 34.06
C ASP A 471 8.51 14.86 33.14
N TYR A 472 9.52 14.19 32.59
CA TYR A 472 9.35 13.02 31.73
C TYR A 472 9.96 11.76 32.34
N ILE A 473 9.44 10.61 31.92
CA ILE A 473 9.94 9.29 32.31
C ILE A 473 10.35 8.53 31.06
N VAL A 474 11.56 7.98 31.08
CA VAL A 474 12.04 7.01 30.09
C VAL A 474 11.59 5.61 30.52
N LYS A 475 10.95 4.85 29.61
CA LYS A 475 10.49 3.48 29.87
C LYS A 475 10.43 2.65 28.60
N ASP A 476 10.34 1.34 28.73
CA ASP A 476 10.09 0.45 27.58
C ASP A 476 8.59 0.28 27.31
N LYS A 477 8.24 0.02 26.05
CA LYS A 477 6.89 -0.41 25.67
C LYS A 477 6.65 -1.84 26.10
N LEU A 478 5.40 -2.14 26.50
CA LEU A 478 4.98 -3.52 26.73
C LEU A 478 4.99 -4.30 25.41
N PHE A 479 5.16 -5.62 25.47
CA PHE A 479 5.22 -6.49 24.28
C PHE A 479 4.02 -6.30 23.32
N LEU A 480 2.81 -6.24 23.86
CA LEU A 480 1.60 -6.01 23.05
C LEU A 480 1.54 -4.58 22.47
N GLU A 481 2.04 -3.59 23.20
CA GLU A 481 2.16 -2.21 22.69
C GLU A 481 3.19 -2.14 21.55
N HIS A 482 4.24 -2.97 21.61
CA HIS A 482 5.26 -3.07 20.59
C HIS A 482 4.72 -3.70 19.29
N ILE A 483 3.95 -4.80 19.39
CA ILE A 483 3.37 -5.51 18.23
C ILE A 483 2.24 -4.71 17.59
N LEU A 484 1.25 -4.27 18.38
CA LEU A 484 0.08 -3.57 17.85
C LEU A 484 0.41 -2.12 17.48
N ASN A 485 1.55 -1.62 17.93
CA ASN A 485 1.92 -0.21 17.80
C ASN A 485 0.83 0.71 18.38
N MET A 486 0.37 0.38 19.59
CA MET A 486 -0.66 1.13 20.31
C MET A 486 -0.23 1.28 21.76
N GLU A 487 -0.28 2.50 22.30
CA GLU A 487 0.00 2.74 23.71
C GLU A 487 -1.27 2.48 24.52
N PHE A 488 -1.21 1.72 25.61
CA PHE A 488 -2.38 1.44 26.45
C PHE A 488 -2.54 2.45 27.60
N GLN A 489 -1.46 3.13 27.96
CA GLN A 489 -1.46 4.14 29.02
C GLN A 489 -1.70 5.55 28.47
N GLN A 490 -2.50 6.35 29.18
CA GLN A 490 -2.72 7.77 28.86
C GLN A 490 -1.71 8.66 29.63
N PRO A 491 -1.13 9.69 28.98
CA PRO A 491 -0.15 10.60 29.60
C PRO A 491 -0.86 11.72 30.39
N VAL A 492 -1.64 11.36 31.42
CA VAL A 492 -2.48 12.36 32.14
C VAL A 492 -1.63 13.35 32.94
N GLU A 493 -0.56 12.87 33.60
CA GLU A 493 0.24 13.70 34.51
C GLU A 493 1.71 13.86 34.09
N ARG A 494 2.25 12.91 33.33
CA ARG A 494 3.68 12.88 32.96
C ARG A 494 3.86 12.54 31.49
N THR A 495 4.94 13.09 30.93
CA THR A 495 5.37 12.77 29.57
C THR A 495 6.13 11.45 29.57
N PHE A 496 5.89 10.60 28.57
CA PHE A 496 6.60 9.32 28.41
C PHE A 496 7.55 9.36 27.20
N PHE A 497 8.78 8.91 27.42
CA PHE A 497 9.76 8.62 26.39
C PHE A 497 9.92 7.11 26.33
N PHE A 498 9.53 6.52 25.22
CA PHE A 498 9.70 5.10 24.99
C PHE A 498 11.00 4.83 24.27
N ASN A 499 11.85 3.95 24.83
CA ASN A 499 13.07 3.52 24.14
C ASN A 499 12.72 2.88 22.79
N ASP A 500 13.39 3.31 21.72
CA ASP A 500 13.18 2.80 20.38
C ASP A 500 14.50 2.49 19.68
N ASP A 501 14.94 1.24 19.73
CA ASP A 501 16.16 0.77 19.05
C ASP A 501 15.96 0.56 17.53
N SER A 502 14.70 0.58 17.07
CA SER A 502 14.31 0.26 15.69
C SER A 502 14.09 1.48 14.80
N ALA A 503 14.43 2.69 15.27
CA ALA A 503 14.30 3.95 14.56
C ALA A 503 12.90 4.13 13.89
N ARG A 504 11.83 3.92 14.65
CA ARG A 504 10.41 4.01 14.23
C ARG A 504 10.02 5.41 13.82
N PHE A 505 10.82 6.44 14.11
CA PHE A 505 10.66 7.77 13.54
C PHE A 505 10.62 7.73 12.01
N SER A 506 11.26 6.75 11.38
CA SER A 506 11.18 6.48 9.93
C SER A 506 9.75 6.30 9.40
N ARG A 507 8.73 6.07 10.26
CA ARG A 507 7.31 6.07 9.88
C ARG A 507 6.77 7.44 9.45
N SER A 508 7.43 8.55 9.84
CA SER A 508 7.13 9.87 9.27
C SER A 508 7.65 10.04 7.84
N LEU A 509 8.47 9.09 7.37
CA LEU A 509 9.07 9.03 6.03
C LEU A 509 8.42 7.89 5.21
N PHE A 510 8.76 7.79 3.93
CA PHE A 510 8.34 6.66 3.10
C PHE A 510 8.95 5.32 3.54
N TYR A 511 10.17 5.36 4.07
CA TYR A 511 10.99 4.21 4.43
C TYR A 511 10.28 3.09 5.21
N SER A 512 9.43 3.43 6.19
CA SER A 512 8.73 2.44 7.03
C SER A 512 7.28 2.18 6.64
N ASN A 513 6.82 2.69 5.49
CA ASN A 513 5.45 2.53 4.98
C ASN A 513 5.40 1.75 3.65
N GLU A 514 6.40 0.92 3.38
CA GLU A 514 6.53 0.18 2.12
C GLU A 514 5.36 -0.72 1.79
N LEU A 515 4.74 -1.36 2.79
CA LEU A 515 3.59 -2.23 2.54
C LEU A 515 2.41 -1.45 1.93
N VAL A 516 2.13 -0.25 2.44
CA VAL A 516 1.04 0.60 1.92
C VAL A 516 1.34 1.01 0.48
N LEU A 517 2.57 1.43 0.22
CA LEU A 517 3.03 1.85 -1.12
C LEU A 517 3.02 0.67 -2.11
N LEU A 518 3.56 -0.50 -1.74
CA LEU A 518 3.60 -1.69 -2.57
C LEU A 518 2.20 -2.19 -2.93
N LEU A 519 1.28 -2.24 -1.95
CA LEU A 519 -0.10 -2.67 -2.18
C LEU A 519 -0.86 -1.68 -3.07
N PHE A 520 -0.65 -0.38 -2.88
CA PHE A 520 -1.20 0.64 -3.77
C PHE A 520 -0.68 0.46 -5.20
N ASP A 521 0.64 0.33 -5.38
CA ASP A 521 1.27 0.16 -6.69
C ASP A 521 0.79 -1.13 -7.38
N THR A 522 0.64 -2.21 -6.62
CA THR A 522 0.12 -3.50 -7.11
C THR A 522 -1.33 -3.37 -7.59
N LEU A 523 -2.20 -2.75 -6.78
CA LEU A 523 -3.61 -2.52 -7.13
C LEU A 523 -3.76 -1.58 -8.32
N LEU A 524 -2.97 -0.51 -8.37
CA LEU A 524 -2.94 0.43 -9.49
C LEU A 524 -2.57 -0.28 -10.80
N PHE A 525 -1.46 -1.02 -10.79
CA PHE A 525 -1.03 -1.81 -11.95
C PHE A 525 -2.13 -2.77 -12.41
N CYS A 526 -2.74 -3.49 -11.47
CA CYS A 526 -3.79 -4.47 -11.77
C CYS A 526 -5.06 -3.84 -12.33
N ILE A 527 -5.50 -2.68 -11.83
CA ILE A 527 -6.68 -1.97 -12.33
C ILE A 527 -6.43 -1.43 -13.75
N ILE A 528 -5.24 -0.88 -14.01
CA ILE A 528 -4.90 -0.41 -15.35
C ILE A 528 -4.79 -1.58 -16.33
N ASP A 529 -4.20 -2.70 -15.91
CA ASP A 529 -4.14 -3.92 -16.71
C ASP A 529 -5.55 -4.48 -16.99
N LEU A 530 -6.46 -4.43 -16.02
CA LEU A 530 -7.85 -4.86 -16.20
C LEU A 530 -8.55 -4.05 -17.30
N GLY A 531 -8.34 -2.72 -17.32
CA GLY A 531 -8.96 -1.83 -18.31
C GLY A 531 -8.30 -1.87 -19.68
N THR A 532 -6.98 -2.02 -19.74
CA THR A 532 -6.19 -1.93 -20.98
C THR A 532 -5.83 -3.28 -21.61
N GLN A 533 -5.88 -4.35 -20.81
CA GLN A 533 -5.41 -5.69 -21.15
C GLN A 533 -3.98 -5.73 -21.70
N ASN A 534 -3.14 -4.79 -21.26
CA ASN A 534 -1.76 -4.64 -21.71
C ASN A 534 -0.82 -4.32 -20.53
N PHE A 535 0.07 -5.25 -20.20
CA PHE A 535 1.03 -5.09 -19.10
C PHE A 535 2.04 -3.97 -19.34
N MET A 536 2.43 -3.72 -20.59
CA MET A 536 3.37 -2.64 -20.92
C MET A 536 2.74 -1.27 -20.64
N LEU A 537 1.49 -1.06 -21.08
CA LEU A 537 0.78 0.18 -20.82
C LEU A 537 0.49 0.36 -19.32
N ALA A 538 0.11 -0.72 -18.63
CA ALA A 538 -0.05 -0.71 -17.17
C ALA A 538 1.24 -0.32 -16.44
N THR A 539 2.40 -0.82 -16.89
CA THR A 539 3.72 -0.47 -16.34
C THR A 539 4.01 1.02 -16.51
N ILE A 540 3.81 1.57 -17.71
CA ILE A 540 4.09 2.98 -18.01
C ILE A 540 3.22 3.91 -17.16
N ILE A 541 1.91 3.65 -17.10
CA ILE A 541 0.99 4.49 -16.32
C ILE A 541 1.29 4.37 -14.81
N THR A 542 1.56 3.16 -14.32
CA THR A 542 1.96 2.95 -12.91
C THR A 542 3.23 3.72 -12.57
N TYR A 543 4.24 3.71 -13.45
CA TYR A 543 5.48 4.48 -13.28
C TYR A 543 5.22 5.99 -13.19
N ILE A 544 4.38 6.53 -14.07
CA ILE A 544 4.02 7.96 -14.06
C ILE A 544 3.37 8.34 -12.73
N VAL A 545 2.42 7.54 -12.25
CA VAL A 545 1.73 7.80 -10.97
C VAL A 545 2.68 7.68 -9.79
N GLN A 546 3.54 6.66 -9.74
CA GLN A 546 4.57 6.52 -8.71
C GLN A 546 5.47 7.75 -8.65
N LYS A 547 5.97 8.21 -9.80
CA LYS A 547 6.82 9.40 -9.89
C LYS A 547 6.07 10.67 -9.47
N LEU A 548 4.80 10.81 -9.82
CA LEU A 548 3.98 11.94 -9.39
C LEU A 548 3.83 11.96 -7.86
N VAL A 549 3.55 10.82 -7.23
CA VAL A 549 3.43 10.71 -5.77
C VAL A 549 4.75 11.05 -5.07
N GLU A 550 5.88 10.56 -5.60
CA GLU A 550 7.22 10.86 -5.09
C GLU A 550 7.53 12.37 -5.18
N ILE A 551 7.30 12.97 -6.36
CA ILE A 551 7.51 14.41 -6.60
C ILE A 551 6.62 15.24 -5.66
N LEU A 552 5.34 14.87 -5.53
CA LEU A 552 4.40 15.56 -4.66
C LEU A 552 4.86 15.52 -3.19
N ARG A 553 5.27 14.33 -2.71
CA ARG A 553 5.77 14.16 -1.35
C ARG A 553 7.03 14.97 -1.10
N TYR A 554 7.98 14.96 -2.04
CA TYR A 554 9.24 15.68 -1.92
C TYR A 554 9.01 17.20 -1.88
N HIS A 555 8.25 17.75 -2.83
CA HIS A 555 8.06 19.21 -2.92
C HIS A 555 7.23 19.77 -1.76
N ILE A 556 6.14 19.10 -1.37
CA ILE A 556 5.33 19.57 -0.24
C ILE A 556 6.09 19.31 1.08
N GLY A 557 6.82 18.20 1.16
CA GLY A 557 7.67 17.85 2.29
C GLY A 557 8.75 18.89 2.56
N ARG A 558 9.50 19.26 1.53
CA ARG A 558 10.53 20.31 1.58
C ARG A 558 9.99 21.65 2.07
N LYS A 559 8.82 22.07 1.56
CA LYS A 559 8.14 23.28 2.02
C LYS A 559 7.72 23.18 3.49
N ASN A 560 7.23 22.02 3.91
CA ASN A 560 6.86 21.83 5.31
C ASN A 560 8.09 21.84 6.22
N VAL A 561 9.20 21.19 5.84
CA VAL A 561 10.48 21.25 6.59
C VAL A 561 10.93 22.69 6.73
N SER A 562 11.05 23.42 5.62
CA SER A 562 11.47 24.83 5.65
C SER A 562 10.61 25.68 6.59
N ARG A 563 9.29 25.49 6.56
CA ARG A 563 8.36 26.21 7.44
C ARG A 563 8.54 25.84 8.91
N GLN A 564 8.73 24.56 9.23
CA GLN A 564 8.77 24.06 10.61
C GLN A 564 10.15 24.28 11.26
N THR A 565 11.25 24.05 10.52
CA THR A 565 12.62 24.23 11.00
C THR A 565 13.12 25.67 10.88
N MET A 566 12.36 26.55 10.21
CA MET A 566 12.72 27.94 9.89
C MET A 566 13.98 28.09 9.02
N VAL A 567 14.47 26.99 8.44
CA VAL A 567 15.55 27.01 7.45
C VAL A 567 14.98 27.41 6.10
N GLU A 568 15.61 28.34 5.37
CA GLU A 568 15.11 28.75 4.06
C GLU A 568 15.15 27.59 3.06
N GLU A 569 14.14 27.50 2.19
CA GLU A 569 13.98 26.44 1.20
C GLU A 569 15.19 26.32 0.25
N ASN A 570 15.93 27.40 0.03
CA ASN A 570 17.13 27.43 -0.82
C ASN A 570 18.29 26.61 -0.25
N PHE A 571 18.33 26.41 1.06
CA PHE A 571 19.38 25.60 1.70
C PHE A 571 19.06 24.11 1.65
N LEU A 572 17.78 23.73 1.58
CA LEU A 572 17.35 22.35 1.46
C LEU A 572 17.68 21.84 0.05
N ILE A 573 18.47 20.78 -0.06
CA ILE A 573 18.87 20.20 -1.36
C ILE A 573 17.97 19.04 -1.73
#